data_AF-A0A067GNM9-F1
#
_entry.id   AF-A0A067GNM9-F1
#
_cell.length_a   1.000
_cell.length_b   1.000
_cell.length_c   1.000
_cell.angle_alpha   90.00
_cell.angle_beta   90.00
_cell.angle_gamma   90.00
#
_symmetry.space_group_name_H-M   'P 1'
#
loop_
_entity.id
_entity.type
_entity.pdbx_description
1 polymer ?
#
loop_
_entity_poly.entity_id
_entity_poly.type
_entity_poly.pdbx_seq_one_letter_code
_entity_poly.pdbx_strand_id
1 'polypeptide(L)'
;DATILIPMLSSLTKNEVLPIFPRLVDLPLEKFQMALAHILQGSAHTGPALTPVEVLVAIHDIVPEREGLALKKITDACSACFEQRTVFTQQVLAKALNQMVDQTPLPLLFMRTVIQAIDAFPTLVIVFFSATAFLLLKI
;
A
#
# COMPACT_ATOMS: atom_id res chain seq x y z
N ASP A 1 17.70 -15.22 0.44
CA ASP A 1 17.46 -13.92 1.11
C ASP A 1 16.65 -13.06 0.14
N ALA A 2 15.50 -12.50 0.56
CA ALA A 2 14.65 -11.68 -0.31
C ALA A 2 15.35 -10.39 -0.80
N THR A 3 16.42 -9.98 -0.11
CA THR A 3 17.18 -8.78 -0.47
C THR A 3 18.00 -8.93 -1.74
N ILE A 4 18.36 -10.16 -2.14
CA ILE A 4 19.04 -10.46 -3.40
C ILE A 4 18.16 -10.12 -4.61
N LEU A 5 16.84 -10.16 -4.44
CA LEU A 5 15.87 -9.90 -5.51
C LEU A 5 15.63 -8.40 -5.75
N ILE A 6 16.02 -7.53 -4.81
CA ILE A 6 15.70 -6.09 -4.87
C ILE A 6 16.10 -5.44 -6.20
N PRO A 7 17.32 -5.64 -6.73
CA PRO A 7 17.70 -5.05 -8.02
C PRO A 7 16.90 -5.60 -9.21
N MET A 8 16.35 -6.81 -9.09
CA MET A 8 15.58 -7.48 -10.14
C MET A 8 14.09 -7.09 -10.12
N LEU A 9 13.59 -6.49 -9.04
CA LEU A 9 12.16 -6.15 -8.88
C LEU A 9 11.65 -5.23 -9.99
N SER A 10 12.51 -4.39 -10.57
CA SER A 10 12.15 -3.49 -11.67
C SER A 10 11.77 -4.23 -12.96
N SER A 11 12.21 -5.47 -13.11
CA SER A 11 11.94 -6.31 -14.30
C SER A 11 10.80 -7.31 -14.07
N LEU A 12 10.28 -7.40 -12.84
CA LEU A 12 9.19 -8.31 -12.50
C LEU A 12 7.85 -7.70 -12.90
N THR A 13 6.90 -8.57 -13.20
CA THR A 13 5.50 -8.21 -13.41
C THR A 13 4.73 -8.16 -12.10
N LYS A 14 3.53 -7.56 -12.11
CA LYS A 14 2.59 -7.57 -10.99
C LYS A 14 2.37 -8.97 -10.39
N ASN A 15 2.18 -9.99 -11.25
CA ASN A 15 1.89 -11.36 -10.83
C ASN A 15 3.09 -12.04 -10.15
N GLU A 16 4.30 -11.56 -10.41
CA GLU A 16 5.52 -12.06 -9.77
C GLU A 16 5.83 -11.30 -8.47
N VAL A 17 5.50 -9.99 -8.41
CA VAL A 17 5.72 -9.17 -7.21
C VAL A 17 4.70 -9.44 -6.11
N LEU A 18 3.41 -9.56 -6.44
CA LEU A 18 2.36 -9.72 -5.42
C LEU A 18 2.58 -10.91 -4.47
N PRO A 19 2.95 -12.12 -4.94
CA PRO A 19 3.17 -13.27 -4.05
C PRO A 19 4.35 -13.10 -3.08
N ILE A 20 5.34 -12.27 -3.41
CA ILE A 20 6.51 -12.02 -2.56
C ILE A 20 6.37 -10.73 -1.73
N PHE A 21 5.35 -9.92 -1.99
CA PHE A 21 5.17 -8.61 -1.38
C PHE A 21 5.13 -8.64 0.16
N PRO A 22 4.46 -9.59 0.85
CA PRO A 22 4.51 -9.68 2.31
C PRO A 22 5.94 -9.86 2.85
N ARG A 23 6.78 -10.62 2.13
CA ARG A 23 8.19 -10.83 2.49
C ARG A 23 9.03 -9.57 2.30
N LEU A 24 8.66 -8.70 1.37
CA LEU A 24 9.30 -7.39 1.19
C LEU A 24 8.94 -6.45 2.35
N VAL A 25 7.69 -6.48 2.80
CA VAL A 25 7.23 -5.71 3.98
C VAL A 25 7.93 -6.20 5.28
N ASP A 26 8.29 -7.48 5.36
CA ASP A 26 9.02 -8.02 6.53
C ASP A 26 10.48 -7.52 6.64
N LEU A 27 11.05 -6.99 5.55
CA LEU A 27 12.43 -6.52 5.54
C LEU A 27 12.64 -5.37 6.54
N PRO A 28 13.91 -5.05 6.90
CA PRO A 28 14.23 -3.76 7.51
C PRO A 28 13.67 -2.61 6.65
N LEU A 29 13.17 -1.56 7.29
CA LEU A 29 12.40 -0.50 6.62
C LEU A 29 13.15 0.13 5.43
N GLU A 30 14.45 0.38 5.59
CA GLU A 30 15.33 0.88 4.53
C GLU A 30 15.33 -0.03 3.30
N LYS A 31 15.39 -1.36 3.50
CA LYS A 31 15.37 -2.33 2.40
C LYS A 31 14.00 -2.44 1.75
N PHE A 32 12.91 -2.29 2.53
CA PHE A 32 11.57 -2.17 1.96
C PHE A 32 11.45 -0.91 1.09
N GLN A 33 11.96 0.24 1.54
CA GLN A 33 11.94 1.48 0.75
C GLN A 33 12.74 1.33 -0.56
N MET A 34 13.89 0.65 -0.53
CA MET A 34 14.62 0.31 -1.75
C MET A 34 13.81 -0.60 -2.68
N ALA A 35 13.20 -1.66 -2.13
CA ALA A 35 12.35 -2.57 -2.91
C ALA A 35 11.17 -1.83 -3.55
N LEU A 36 10.52 -0.95 -2.79
CA LEU A 36 9.43 -0.09 -3.24
C LEU A 36 9.86 0.82 -4.40
N ALA A 37 11.05 1.44 -4.29
CA ALA A 37 11.58 2.27 -5.36
C ALA A 37 11.76 1.48 -6.68
N HIS A 38 12.30 0.27 -6.62
CA HIS A 38 12.44 -0.58 -7.82
C HIS A 38 11.10 -1.03 -8.40
N ILE A 39 10.13 -1.38 -7.56
CA ILE A 39 8.77 -1.75 -7.97
C ILE A 39 8.08 -0.59 -8.71
N LEU A 40 8.18 0.62 -8.16
CA LEU A 40 7.53 1.82 -8.70
C LEU A 40 8.27 2.44 -9.88
N GLN A 41 9.58 2.22 -9.99
CA GLN A 41 10.37 2.63 -11.16
C GLN A 41 10.09 1.72 -12.34
N GLY A 42 10.10 0.40 -12.11
CA GLY A 42 9.97 -0.58 -13.18
C GLY A 42 11.12 -0.52 -14.20
N SER A 43 10.89 -1.14 -15.36
CA SER A 43 11.84 -1.10 -16.49
C SER A 43 11.24 -0.35 -17.69
N ALA A 44 12.08 0.04 -18.64
CA ALA A 44 11.64 0.65 -19.89
C ALA A 44 10.68 -0.25 -20.70
N HIS A 45 10.74 -1.57 -20.54
CA HIS A 45 9.96 -2.53 -21.31
C HIS A 45 8.66 -2.94 -20.62
N THR A 46 8.63 -2.94 -19.29
CA THR A 46 7.51 -3.47 -18.48
C THR A 46 6.77 -2.40 -17.70
N GLY A 47 7.33 -1.19 -17.56
CA GLY A 47 6.81 -0.18 -16.65
C GLY A 47 6.89 -0.63 -15.17
N PRO A 48 6.27 0.12 -14.24
CA PRO A 48 6.23 -0.25 -12.84
C PRO A 48 5.49 -1.58 -12.63
N ALA A 49 6.04 -2.44 -11.77
CA ALA A 49 5.42 -3.72 -11.45
C ALA A 49 4.10 -3.54 -10.68
N LEU A 50 4.04 -2.50 -9.83
CA LEU A 50 2.85 -2.05 -9.13
C LEU A 50 2.76 -0.54 -9.21
N THR A 51 1.54 -0.01 -9.36
CA THR A 51 1.25 1.41 -9.16
C THR A 51 1.24 1.77 -7.67
N PRO A 52 1.36 3.06 -7.30
CA PRO A 52 1.24 3.49 -5.91
C PRO A 52 -0.09 3.08 -5.23
N VAL A 53 -1.19 3.04 -6.00
CA VAL A 53 -2.49 2.56 -5.52
C VAL A 53 -2.41 1.07 -5.17
N GLU A 54 -1.85 0.26 -6.07
CA GLU A 54 -1.72 -1.18 -5.86
C GLU A 54 -0.76 -1.53 -4.72
N VAL A 55 0.29 -0.73 -4.50
CA VAL A 55 1.16 -0.87 -3.33
C VAL A 55 0.36 -0.69 -2.04
N LEU A 56 -0.43 0.38 -1.92
CA LEU A 56 -1.23 0.62 -0.71
C LEU A 56 -2.25 -0.49 -0.49
N VAL A 57 -2.95 -0.91 -1.53
CA VAL A 57 -3.90 -2.03 -1.45
C VAL A 57 -3.17 -3.32 -1.03
N ALA A 58 -2.03 -3.64 -1.65
CA ALA A 58 -1.25 -4.83 -1.33
C ALA A 58 -0.73 -4.83 0.12
N ILE A 59 -0.36 -3.67 0.69
CA ILE A 59 -0.01 -3.56 2.11
C ILE A 59 -1.21 -3.92 3.00
N HIS A 60 -2.42 -3.50 2.62
CA HIS A 60 -3.65 -3.70 3.40
C HIS A 60 -4.26 -5.09 3.22
N ASP A 61 -3.95 -5.78 2.11
CA ASP A 61 -4.36 -7.16 1.86
C ASP A 61 -3.52 -8.17 2.67
N ILE A 62 -2.41 -7.74 3.31
CA ILE A 62 -1.61 -8.59 4.20
C ILE A 62 -2.42 -8.89 5.46
N VAL A 63 -2.72 -10.17 5.66
CA VAL A 63 -3.33 -10.69 6.89
C VAL A 63 -2.20 -11.12 7.85
N PRO A 64 -1.95 -10.40 8.96
CA PRO A 64 -0.78 -10.62 9.82
C PRO A 64 -0.63 -12.07 10.29
N GLU A 65 -1.73 -12.69 10.73
CA GLU A 65 -1.76 -14.04 11.26
C GLU A 65 -1.44 -15.09 10.19
N ARG A 66 -1.92 -14.88 8.95
CA ARG A 66 -1.69 -15.77 7.82
C ARG A 66 -0.25 -15.72 7.33
N GLU A 67 0.32 -14.53 7.29
CA GLU A 67 1.66 -14.27 6.76
C GLU A 67 2.76 -14.38 7.84
N GLY A 68 2.39 -14.56 9.12
CA GLY A 68 3.33 -14.59 10.24
C GLY A 68 4.04 -13.24 10.46
N LEU A 69 3.41 -12.14 10.04
CA LEU A 69 4.02 -10.82 9.99
C LEU A 69 3.57 -9.95 11.18
N ALA A 70 4.49 -9.27 11.84
CA ALA A 70 4.13 -8.34 12.90
C ALA A 70 3.32 -7.15 12.34
N LEU A 71 2.18 -6.83 12.95
CA LEU A 71 1.33 -5.69 12.54
C LEU A 71 2.14 -4.38 12.40
N LYS A 72 3.14 -4.19 13.27
CA LYS A 72 4.04 -3.03 13.23
C LYS A 72 4.76 -2.88 11.88
N LYS A 73 5.19 -3.98 11.25
CA LYS A 73 5.85 -3.97 9.94
C LYS A 73 4.93 -3.42 8.85
N ILE A 74 3.67 -3.84 8.86
CA ILE A 74 2.64 -3.37 7.92
C ILE A 74 2.39 -1.87 8.14
N THR A 75 2.22 -1.45 9.40
CA THR A 75 1.99 -0.04 9.71
C THR A 75 3.19 0.85 9.36
N ASP A 76 4.42 0.37 9.57
CA ASP A 76 5.64 1.09 9.23
C ASP A 76 5.79 1.24 7.71
N ALA A 77 5.52 0.17 6.94
CA ALA A 77 5.52 0.21 5.47
C ALA A 77 4.47 1.17 4.92
N CYS A 78 3.26 1.17 5.49
CA CYS A 78 2.21 2.12 5.13
C CYS A 78 2.65 3.57 5.42
N SER A 79 3.20 3.84 6.61
CA SER A 79 3.71 5.18 6.96
C SER A 79 4.82 5.64 6.01
N ALA A 80 5.75 4.77 5.64
CA ALA A 80 6.83 5.09 4.68
C ALA A 80 6.31 5.43 3.28
N CYS A 81 5.14 4.92 2.87
CA CYS A 81 4.47 5.36 1.64
C CYS A 81 3.95 6.80 1.79
N PHE A 82 3.33 7.13 2.92
CA PHE A 82 2.74 8.46 3.18
C PHE A 82 3.78 9.57 3.29
N GLU A 83 5.01 9.23 3.70
CA GLU A 83 6.15 10.14 3.72
C GLU A 83 6.61 10.54 2.31
N GLN A 84 6.33 9.73 1.28
CA GLN A 84 6.71 9.98 -0.11
C GLN A 84 5.59 10.71 -0.88
N ARG A 85 5.27 11.94 -0.44
CA ARG A 85 4.09 12.71 -0.91
C ARG A 85 4.06 13.05 -2.41
N THR A 86 5.20 13.02 -3.10
CA THR A 86 5.27 13.20 -4.56
C THR A 86 4.82 11.97 -5.34
N VAL A 87 4.94 10.78 -4.72
CA VAL A 87 4.54 9.49 -5.28
C VAL A 87 3.13 9.13 -4.81
N PHE A 88 2.90 9.18 -3.49
CA PHE A 88 1.62 8.88 -2.85
C PHE A 88 0.85 10.18 -2.62
N THR A 89 0.40 10.77 -3.72
CA THR A 89 -0.35 12.03 -3.72
C THR A 89 -1.75 11.85 -3.12
N GLN A 90 -2.40 12.98 -2.84
CA GLN A 90 -3.80 13.00 -2.41
C GLN A 90 -4.72 12.15 -3.30
N GLN A 91 -4.58 12.23 -4.63
CA GLN A 91 -5.40 11.47 -5.58
C GLN A 91 -5.14 9.96 -5.49
N VAL A 92 -3.88 9.56 -5.30
CA VAL A 92 -3.50 8.16 -5.10
C VAL A 92 -4.14 7.61 -3.83
N LEU A 93 -4.05 8.35 -2.72
CA LEU A 93 -4.64 7.93 -1.44
C LEU A 93 -6.17 7.80 -1.55
N ALA A 94 -6.85 8.81 -2.12
CA ALA A 94 -8.30 8.75 -2.35
C ALA A 94 -8.70 7.52 -3.16
N LYS A 95 -7.98 7.23 -4.25
CA LYS A 95 -8.26 6.08 -5.12
C LYS A 95 -8.03 4.75 -4.40
N ALA A 96 -6.92 4.60 -3.67
CA ALA A 96 -6.63 3.39 -2.92
C ALA A 96 -7.69 3.12 -1.84
N LEU A 97 -8.13 4.16 -1.14
CA LEU A 97 -9.12 4.00 -0.09
C LEU A 97 -10.53 3.72 -0.63
N ASN A 98 -10.93 4.35 -1.74
CA ASN A 98 -12.15 3.98 -2.45
C ASN A 98 -12.12 2.53 -2.95
N GLN A 99 -10.96 2.03 -3.36
CA GLN A 99 -10.84 0.61 -3.73
C GLN A 99 -10.95 -0.32 -2.52
N MET A 100 -10.40 0.06 -1.37
CA MET A 100 -10.39 -0.78 -0.17
C MET A 100 -11.76 -0.85 0.54
N VAL A 101 -12.56 0.22 0.52
CA VAL A 101 -13.88 0.24 1.22
C VAL A 101 -14.89 -0.76 0.64
N ASP A 102 -14.72 -1.10 -0.63
CA ASP A 102 -15.56 -2.07 -1.33
C ASP A 102 -15.15 -3.53 -1.09
N GLN A 103 -13.96 -3.77 -0.51
CA GLN A 103 -13.52 -5.12 -0.19
C GLN A 103 -14.38 -5.76 0.90
N THR A 104 -14.53 -7.09 0.83
CA THR A 104 -15.21 -7.90 1.84
C THR A 104 -14.36 -9.14 2.13
N PRO A 105 -13.80 -9.28 3.35
CA PRO A 105 -13.92 -8.35 4.48
C PRO A 105 -13.19 -7.02 4.24
N LEU A 106 -13.59 -5.97 4.98
CA LEU A 106 -12.88 -4.68 4.97
C LEU A 106 -11.46 -4.87 5.55
N PRO A 107 -10.41 -4.26 4.97
CA PRO A 107 -9.04 -4.41 5.48
C PRO A 107 -8.90 -3.96 6.93
N LEU A 108 -8.16 -4.74 7.73
CA LEU A 108 -7.98 -4.52 9.16
C LEU A 108 -7.51 -3.09 9.51
N LEU A 109 -6.59 -2.54 8.71
CA LEU A 109 -5.98 -1.23 8.94
C LEU A 109 -6.70 -0.08 8.24
N PHE A 110 -7.84 -0.33 7.58
CA PHE A 110 -8.52 0.66 6.75
C PHE A 110 -8.78 1.99 7.48
N MET A 111 -9.40 1.94 8.66
CA MET A 111 -9.74 3.16 9.43
C MET A 111 -8.50 3.94 9.88
N ARG A 112 -7.41 3.25 10.24
CA ARG A 112 -6.13 3.89 10.58
C ARG A 112 -5.61 4.69 9.38
N THR A 113 -5.70 4.12 8.19
CA THR A 113 -5.22 4.73 6.96
C THR A 113 -6.10 5.90 6.52
N VAL A 114 -7.41 5.84 6.75
CA VAL A 114 -8.32 6.99 6.58
C VAL A 114 -7.85 8.18 7.45
N ILE A 115 -7.60 7.95 8.73
CA ILE A 115 -7.14 8.99 9.67
C ILE A 115 -5.79 9.57 9.19
N GLN A 116 -4.82 8.72 8.88
CA GLN A 116 -3.52 9.16 8.37
C GLN A 116 -3.63 9.96 7.06
N ALA A 117 -4.58 9.61 6.19
CA ALA A 117 -4.77 10.30 4.91
C ALA A 117 -5.38 11.68 5.11
N ILE A 118 -6.34 11.80 6.04
CA ILE A 118 -6.93 13.08 6.43
C ILE A 118 -5.87 13.98 7.09
N ASP A 119 -5.04 13.43 7.97
CA ASP A 119 -3.96 14.21 8.62
C ASP A 119 -2.93 14.70 7.59
N ALA A 120 -2.59 13.87 6.60
CA ALA A 120 -1.64 14.23 5.54
C ALA A 120 -2.24 15.22 4.52
N PHE A 121 -3.54 15.09 4.21
CA PHE A 121 -4.26 15.88 3.22
C PHE A 121 -5.68 16.19 3.71
N PRO A 122 -5.86 17.27 4.50
CA PRO A 122 -7.14 17.58 5.16
C PRO A 122 -8.34 17.73 4.23
N THR A 123 -8.12 18.07 2.95
CA THR A 123 -9.19 18.19 1.95
C THR A 123 -9.76 16.84 1.49
N LEU A 124 -9.15 15.70 1.85
CA LEU A 124 -9.69 14.35 1.59
C LEU A 124 -10.97 14.04 2.36
N VAL A 125 -11.22 14.72 3.48
CA VAL A 125 -12.45 14.56 4.29
C VAL A 125 -13.68 14.74 3.40
N ILE A 126 -13.66 15.73 2.50
CA ILE A 126 -14.82 16.03 1.65
C ILE A 126 -15.07 14.90 0.64
N VAL A 127 -14.01 14.30 0.08
CA VAL A 127 -14.13 13.23 -0.93
C VAL A 127 -14.69 11.94 -0.33
N PHE A 128 -14.23 11.57 0.86
CA PHE A 128 -14.69 10.36 1.54
C PHE A 128 -16.11 10.47 2.08
N PHE A 129 -16.40 11.54 2.81
CA PHE A 129 -17.71 11.69 3.46
C PHE A 129 -18.82 12.02 2.44
N SER A 130 -18.48 12.58 1.28
CA SER A 130 -19.40 12.73 0.14
C SER A 130 -19.65 11.42 -0.61
N ALA A 131 -18.63 10.56 -0.75
CA ALA A 131 -18.73 9.31 -1.52
C ALA A 131 -19.30 8.12 -0.73
N THR A 132 -19.21 8.09 0.60
CA THR A 132 -19.67 6.94 1.39
C THR A 132 -20.54 7.32 2.58
N ALA A 133 -21.86 7.35 2.35
CA ALA A 133 -22.87 7.08 3.39
C ALA A 133 -22.86 5.59 3.86
N PHE A 134 -21.94 4.77 3.33
CA PHE A 134 -21.91 3.31 3.46
C PHE A 134 -21.17 2.75 4.69
N LEU A 135 -20.31 3.54 5.37
CA LEU A 135 -19.59 3.08 6.57
C LEU A 135 -20.54 2.77 7.75
N LEU A 136 -21.74 3.36 7.78
CA LEU A 136 -22.75 3.11 8.82
C LEU A 136 -23.54 1.81 8.63
N LEU A 137 -23.42 1.13 7.48
CA LEU A 137 -24.18 -0.09 7.15
C LEU A 137 -23.34 -1.38 7.19
N LYS A 138 -22.03 -1.26 7.47
CA LYS A 138 -21.06 -2.38 7.44
C LYS A 138 -20.47 -2.71 8.83
N ILE A 139 -21.01 -2.12 9.90
CA ILE A 139 -20.75 -2.45 11.32
C ILE A 139 -22.00 -3.13 11.88
#